data_AF-A0A2W1A4E0-F1
#
_entry.id   AF-A0A2W1A4E0-F1
#
_cell.length_a   1.000
_cell.length_b   1.000
_cell.length_c   1.000
_cell.angle_alpha   90.00
_cell.angle_beta   90.00
_cell.angle_gamma   90.00
#
_symmetry.space_group_name_H-M   'P 1'
#
loop_
_entity.id
_entity.type
_entity.pdbx_description
1 polymer ?
#
loop_
_entity_poly.entity_id
_entity_poly.type
_entity_poly.pdbx_seq_one_letter_code
_entity_poly.pdbx_strand_id
1 'polypeptide(L)'
;MNWLDFVFILISIVVIFYGFKTGLFSAVFIFLGIVIGWQLAGHYSDNIGAALSTTISSDRTVSVISYIVIMILAIVSSKLASNIVTPIISLASFGVSSLIDKLGGLIIGIVLAGFITGAIILGITRLTYSFEMQDLTGDTTLEILNIESFDANEALNNVLQGSNFVRTFVTVVENIPADALGFVPDDYDISVKMLSETIE
;
A
#
# COMPACT_ATOMS: atom_id res chain seq x y z
N MET A 1 13.03 -11.99 -14.92
CA MET A 1 13.19 -10.60 -14.45
C MET A 1 12.78 -9.68 -15.57
N ASN A 2 11.65 -8.99 -15.40
CA ASN A 2 11.10 -8.06 -16.37
C ASN A 2 11.56 -6.62 -16.11
N TRP A 3 11.24 -5.70 -17.02
CA TRP A 3 11.52 -4.27 -16.85
C TRP A 3 10.92 -3.70 -15.54
N LEU A 4 9.77 -4.25 -15.10
CA LEU A 4 9.11 -3.90 -13.83
C LEU A 4 9.99 -4.18 -12.61
N ASP A 5 10.78 -5.27 -12.63
CA ASP A 5 11.69 -5.59 -11.53
C ASP A 5 12.79 -4.52 -11.40
N PHE A 6 13.30 -3.99 -12.51
CA PHE A 6 14.28 -2.91 -12.47
C PHE A 6 13.71 -1.62 -11.87
N VAL A 7 12.44 -1.32 -12.15
CA VAL A 7 11.74 -0.18 -11.55
C VAL A 7 11.56 -0.38 -10.05
N PHE A 8 11.13 -1.56 -9.60
CA PHE A 8 10.99 -1.86 -8.18
C PHE A 8 12.32 -1.88 -7.43
N ILE A 9 13.40 -2.35 -8.05
CA ILE A 9 14.75 -2.26 -7.49
C ILE A 9 15.14 -0.79 -7.32
N LEU A 10 14.92 0.06 -8.33
CA LEU A 10 15.25 1.48 -8.25
C LEU A 10 14.47 2.19 -7.13
N ILE A 11 13.15 1.97 -7.06
CA ILE A 11 12.30 2.53 -6.00
C ILE A 11 12.78 2.06 -4.63
N SER A 12 13.03 0.75 -4.50
CA SER A 12 13.49 0.16 -3.24
C SER A 12 14.82 0.77 -2.80
N ILE A 13 15.79 0.94 -3.69
CA ILE A 13 17.07 1.59 -3.38
C ILE A 13 16.85 3.01 -2.86
N VAL A 14 16.01 3.80 -3.52
CA VAL A 14 15.73 5.19 -3.11
C VAL A 14 15.07 5.23 -1.72
N VAL A 15 14.08 4.38 -1.47
CA VAL A 15 13.34 4.32 -0.20
C VAL A 15 14.23 3.81 0.93
N ILE A 16 15.00 2.73 0.69
CA ILE A 16 15.95 2.18 1.67
C ILE A 16 17.02 3.22 2.01
N PHE A 17 17.56 3.91 1.01
CA PHE A 17 18.53 4.98 1.22
C PHE A 17 17.93 6.16 2.00
N TYR A 18 16.67 6.50 1.74
CA TYR A 18 15.95 7.50 2.52
C TYR A 18 15.77 7.06 3.99
N GLY A 19 15.41 5.79 4.23
CA GLY A 19 15.32 5.21 5.58
C GLY A 19 16.64 5.27 6.34
N PHE A 20 17.74 4.88 5.69
CA PHE A 20 19.09 4.98 6.25
C PHE A 20 19.48 6.43 6.59
N LYS A 21 19.15 7.39 5.72
CA LYS A 21 19.44 8.82 5.93
C LYS A 21 18.62 9.42 7.07
N THR A 22 17.39 8.93 7.24
CA THR A 22 16.40 9.47 8.18
C THR A 22 16.56 8.90 9.59
N GLY A 23 17.10 7.68 9.73
CA GLY A 23 17.30 7.00 11.01
C GLY A 23 16.07 6.20 11.46
N LEU A 24 16.25 5.31 12.43
CA LEU A 24 15.27 4.34 12.91
C LEU A 24 14.05 5.04 13.49
N PHE A 25 14.27 5.92 14.46
CA PHE A 25 13.17 6.53 15.20
C PHE A 25 12.25 7.30 14.26
N SER A 26 12.83 8.07 13.34
CA SER A 26 12.06 8.84 12.39
C SER A 26 11.37 7.98 11.34
N ALA A 27 12.05 6.94 10.84
CA ALA A 27 11.47 5.99 9.88
C ALA A 27 10.28 5.22 10.47
N VAL A 28 10.33 4.82 11.75
CA VAL A 28 9.20 4.14 12.43
C VAL A 28 7.97 5.05 12.51
N PHE A 29 8.15 6.32 12.89
CA PHE A 29 7.03 7.27 12.93
C PHE A 29 6.43 7.51 11.54
N ILE A 30 7.26 7.62 10.50
CA ILE A 30 6.79 7.75 9.12
C ILE A 30 6.01 6.49 8.69
N PHE A 31 6.52 5.30 9.02
CA PHE A 31 5.85 4.03 8.71
C PHE A 31 4.48 3.93 9.39
N LEU A 32 4.40 4.18 10.70
CA LEU A 32 3.13 4.22 11.43
C LEU A 32 2.18 5.25 10.84
N GLY A 33 2.72 6.41 10.46
CA GLY A 33 2.00 7.45 9.76
C GLY A 33 1.36 7.03 8.45
N ILE A 34 2.09 6.27 7.64
CA ILE A 34 1.60 5.71 6.37
C ILE A 34 0.53 4.66 6.64
N VAL A 35 0.73 3.77 7.62
CA VAL A 35 -0.26 2.73 7.98
C VAL A 35 -1.56 3.35 8.49
N ILE A 36 -1.47 4.30 9.43
CA ILE A 36 -2.64 5.00 9.98
C ILE A 36 -3.28 5.88 8.90
N GLY A 37 -2.48 6.57 8.09
CA GLY A 37 -2.94 7.39 6.98
C GLY A 37 -3.73 6.61 5.94
N TRP A 38 -3.24 5.42 5.57
CA TRP A 38 -3.96 4.49 4.72
C TRP A 38 -5.31 4.11 5.33
N GLN A 39 -5.34 3.71 6.60
CA GLN A 39 -6.58 3.32 7.29
C GLN A 39 -7.63 4.45 7.32
N LEU A 40 -7.19 5.66 7.67
CA LEU A 40 -8.05 6.83 7.67
C LEU A 40 -8.53 7.18 6.26
N ALA A 41 -7.68 7.05 5.25
CA ALA A 41 -8.05 7.31 3.86
C ALA A 41 -9.13 6.33 3.36
N GLY A 42 -9.05 5.05 3.74
CA GLY A 42 -10.06 4.05 3.38
C GLY A 42 -11.42 4.28 4.06
N HIS A 43 -11.44 4.67 5.33
CA HIS A 43 -12.69 4.88 6.07
C HIS A 43 -13.35 6.24 5.82
N TYR A 44 -12.56 7.29 5.55
CA TYR A 44 -13.07 8.67 5.44
C TYR A 44 -13.07 9.24 4.01
N SER A 45 -12.68 8.47 2.98
CA SER A 45 -12.69 8.94 1.58
C SER A 45 -14.06 9.45 1.14
N ASP A 46 -15.12 8.78 1.58
CA ASP A 46 -16.49 9.07 1.14
C ASP A 46 -17.07 10.29 1.86
N ASN A 47 -16.81 10.41 3.17
CA ASN A 47 -17.26 11.55 3.99
C ASN A 47 -16.52 12.85 3.68
N ILE A 48 -15.23 12.80 3.29
CA ILE A 48 -14.47 13.99 2.88
C ILE A 48 -14.75 14.33 1.42
N GLY A 49 -15.00 13.34 0.57
CA GLY A 49 -15.46 13.56 -0.82
C GLY A 49 -16.75 14.38 -0.87
N ALA A 50 -17.67 14.15 0.07
CA ALA A 50 -18.89 14.95 0.21
C ALA A 50 -18.61 16.43 0.55
N ALA A 51 -17.62 16.73 1.40
CA ALA A 51 -17.25 18.12 1.74
C ALA A 51 -16.52 18.85 0.59
N LEU A 52 -15.90 18.10 -0.31
CA LEU A 52 -15.16 18.63 -1.46
C LEU A 52 -16.01 18.71 -2.75
N SER A 53 -17.15 18.01 -2.79
CA SER A 53 -18.16 18.06 -3.87
C SER A 53 -18.74 19.46 -4.09
N THR A 54 -18.68 20.34 -3.09
CA THR A 54 -19.13 21.73 -3.19
C THR A 54 -18.27 22.62 -4.10
N THR A 55 -17.12 22.14 -4.60
CA THR A 55 -16.20 22.95 -5.44
C THR A 55 -15.85 22.32 -6.79
N ILE A 56 -16.08 21.01 -7.01
CA ILE A 56 -15.66 20.33 -8.24
C ILE A 56 -16.78 19.43 -8.78
N SER A 57 -17.19 19.67 -10.02
CA SER A 57 -18.39 19.11 -10.69
C SER A 57 -18.28 17.65 -11.19
N SER A 58 -17.38 16.83 -10.66
CA SER A 58 -17.20 15.43 -11.07
C SER A 58 -16.89 14.53 -9.87
N ASP A 59 -17.89 13.78 -9.40
CA ASP A 59 -17.83 12.94 -8.18
C ASP A 59 -16.68 11.92 -8.18
N ARG A 60 -16.36 11.33 -9.35
CA ARG A 60 -15.23 10.38 -9.46
C ARG A 60 -13.86 11.04 -9.31
N THR A 61 -13.73 12.30 -9.71
CA THR A 61 -12.46 13.03 -9.61
C THR A 61 -12.23 13.50 -8.18
N VAL A 62 -13.31 13.79 -7.45
CA VAL A 62 -13.28 14.25 -6.06
C VAL A 62 -12.81 13.16 -5.10
N SER A 63 -13.24 11.91 -5.26
CA SER A 63 -12.81 10.80 -4.38
C SER A 63 -11.30 10.52 -4.50
N VAL A 64 -10.77 10.46 -5.73
CA VAL A 64 -9.33 10.25 -5.99
C VAL A 64 -8.49 11.39 -5.44
N ILE A 65 -8.92 12.65 -5.65
CA ILE A 65 -8.21 13.82 -5.13
C ILE A 65 -8.25 13.83 -3.60
N SER A 66 -9.39 13.49 -2.99
CA SER A 66 -9.52 13.43 -1.52
C SER A 66 -8.58 12.39 -0.93
N TYR A 67 -8.47 11.21 -1.54
CA TYR A 67 -7.53 10.16 -1.13
C TYR A 67 -6.07 10.66 -1.16
N ILE A 68 -5.65 11.31 -2.25
CA ILE A 68 -4.30 11.86 -2.39
C ILE A 68 -4.03 12.93 -1.32
N VAL A 69 -4.98 13.83 -1.09
CA VAL A 69 -4.85 14.90 -0.09
C VAL A 69 -4.72 14.35 1.33
N ILE A 70 -5.54 13.36 1.71
CA ILE A 70 -5.47 12.71 3.03
C ILE A 70 -4.12 12.01 3.21
N MET A 71 -3.65 11.28 2.19
CA MET A 71 -2.35 10.63 2.25
C MET A 71 -1.20 11.63 2.41
N ILE A 72 -1.23 12.75 1.69
CA ILE A 72 -0.23 13.82 1.86
C ILE A 72 -0.30 14.39 3.29
N LEU A 73 -1.49 14.70 3.80
CA LEU A 73 -1.67 15.22 5.16
C LEU A 73 -1.16 14.24 6.22
N ALA A 74 -1.43 12.94 6.08
CA ALA A 74 -0.95 11.91 6.99
C ALA A 74 0.58 11.82 6.98
N ILE A 75 1.21 11.80 5.80
CA ILE A 75 2.67 11.75 5.65
C ILE A 75 3.31 13.01 6.27
N VAL A 76 2.76 14.19 5.99
CA VAL A 76 3.28 15.46 6.53
C VAL A 76 3.14 15.51 8.05
N SER A 77 1.98 15.13 8.59
CA SER A 77 1.72 15.11 10.04
C SER A 77 2.67 14.15 10.76
N SER A 78 2.90 12.99 10.16
CA SER A 78 3.79 11.95 10.72
C SER A 78 5.25 12.36 10.68
N LYS A 79 5.67 13.03 9.60
CA LYS A 79 7.00 13.62 9.50
C LYS A 79 7.21 14.74 10.53
N LEU A 80 6.18 15.56 10.77
CA LEU A 80 6.25 16.62 11.78
C LEU A 80 6.35 16.03 13.19
N ALA A 81 5.52 15.04 13.52
CA ALA A 81 5.57 14.33 14.80
C ALA A 81 6.95 13.68 15.00
N SER A 82 7.46 13.01 13.97
CA SER A 82 8.79 12.41 13.97
C SER A 82 9.89 13.42 14.32
N ASN A 83 9.86 14.61 13.70
CA ASN A 83 10.87 15.65 13.95
C ASN A 83 10.85 16.19 15.38
N ILE A 84 9.73 16.06 16.10
CA ILE A 84 9.58 16.49 17.50
C ILE A 84 10.00 15.38 18.46
N VAL A 85 9.61 14.13 18.18
CA VAL A 85 9.82 13.00 19.09
C VAL A 85 11.23 12.42 18.98
N THR A 86 11.80 12.36 17.77
CA THR A 86 13.13 11.78 17.53
C THR A 86 14.26 12.46 18.32
N PRO A 87 14.31 13.81 18.43
CA PRO A 87 15.30 14.49 19.27
C PRO A 87 15.19 14.11 20.75
N ILE A 88 13.97 13.95 21.28
CA ILE A 88 13.73 13.63 22.70
C ILE A 88 14.24 12.22 23.03
N ILE A 89 13.95 11.25 22.16
CA ILE A 89 14.38 9.85 22.35
C ILE A 89 15.90 9.72 22.17
N SER A 90 16.47 10.39 21.16
CA SER A 90 17.92 10.34 20.91
C SER A 90 18.75 10.97 22.04
N LEU A 91 18.24 12.04 22.66
CA LEU A 91 18.86 12.65 23.84
C LEU A 91 18.80 11.72 25.06
N ALA A 92 17.67 11.04 25.28
CA ALA A 92 17.51 10.06 26.36
C ALA A 92 18.40 8.81 26.18
N SER A 93 18.71 8.45 24.93
CA SER A 93 19.56 7.29 24.61
C SER A 93 21.08 7.58 24.72
N PHE A 94 21.48 8.68 25.35
CA PHE A 94 22.87 9.03 25.69
C PHE A 94 23.88 8.98 24.53
N GLY A 95 23.46 9.30 23.30
CA GLY A 95 24.39 9.41 22.15
C GLY A 95 25.07 8.10 21.74
N VAL A 96 24.73 6.97 22.37
CA VAL A 96 25.18 5.66 21.93
C VAL A 96 24.35 5.31 20.71
N SER A 97 25.00 5.51 19.57
CA SER A 97 24.76 4.77 18.33
C SER A 97 23.92 5.45 17.25
N SER A 98 24.46 6.54 16.72
CA SER A 98 24.12 7.01 15.37
C SER A 98 24.23 5.91 14.30
N LEU A 99 25.01 4.85 14.54
CA LEU A 99 25.09 3.68 13.67
C LEU A 99 23.89 2.73 13.84
N ILE A 100 23.46 2.41 15.07
CA ILE A 100 22.26 1.58 15.32
C ILE A 100 21.02 2.32 14.83
N ASP A 101 20.94 3.64 15.03
CA ASP A 101 19.83 4.44 14.50
C ASP A 101 19.79 4.40 12.97
N LYS A 102 20.92 4.59 12.29
CA LYS A 102 20.98 4.48 10.81
C LYS A 102 20.72 3.07 10.29
N LEU A 103 21.24 2.04 10.95
CA LEU A 103 21.02 0.63 10.58
C LEU A 103 19.56 0.22 10.82
N GLY A 104 18.96 0.66 11.92
CA GLY A 104 17.54 0.46 12.16
C GLY A 104 16.69 1.20 11.13
N GLY A 105 17.06 2.43 10.76
CA GLY A 105 16.44 3.18 9.66
C GLY A 105 16.53 2.46 8.32
N LEU A 106 17.63 1.75 8.05
CA LEU A 106 17.77 0.90 6.87
C LEU A 106 16.79 -0.28 6.90
N ILE A 107 16.65 -0.97 8.03
CA ILE A 107 15.70 -2.09 8.18
C ILE A 107 14.26 -1.60 7.95
N ILE A 108 13.86 -0.50 8.58
CA ILE A 108 12.54 0.09 8.36
C ILE A 108 12.39 0.59 6.92
N GLY A 109 13.45 1.10 6.30
CA GLY A 109 13.48 1.47 4.89
C GLY A 109 13.20 0.28 3.95
N ILE A 110 13.71 -0.92 4.27
CA ILE A 110 13.40 -2.15 3.52
C ILE A 110 11.92 -2.50 3.67
N VAL A 111 11.37 -2.44 4.88
CA VAL A 111 9.95 -2.71 5.14
C VAL A 111 9.06 -1.72 4.38
N LEU A 112 9.40 -0.42 4.44
CA LEU A 112 8.71 0.64 3.69
C LEU A 112 8.79 0.43 2.18
N ALA A 113 9.95 0.00 1.66
CA ALA A 113 10.10 -0.31 0.25
C ALA A 113 9.15 -1.44 -0.17
N GLY A 114 9.08 -2.53 0.62
CA GLY A 114 8.14 -3.63 0.40
C GLY A 114 6.68 -3.20 0.45
N PHE A 115 6.33 -2.30 1.37
CA PHE A 115 4.98 -1.76 1.48
C PHE A 115 4.60 -0.92 0.24
N ILE A 116 5.51 -0.06 -0.23
CA ILE A 116 5.28 0.79 -1.40
C ILE A 116 5.19 -0.06 -2.68
N THR A 117 6.14 -0.98 -2.89
CA THR A 117 6.12 -1.84 -4.07
C THR A 117 4.91 -2.77 -4.05
N GLY A 118 4.55 -3.32 -2.89
CA GLY A 118 3.32 -4.11 -2.71
C GLY A 118 2.05 -3.32 -3.05
N ALA A 119 1.94 -2.07 -2.60
CA ALA A 119 0.81 -1.20 -2.97
C ALA A 119 0.74 -0.93 -4.48
N ILE A 120 1.89 -0.74 -5.14
CA ILE A 120 1.94 -0.57 -6.60
C ILE A 120 1.53 -1.87 -7.31
N ILE A 121 2.05 -3.03 -6.88
CA ILE A 121 1.66 -4.34 -7.43
C ILE A 121 0.16 -4.50 -7.30
N LEU A 122 -0.40 -4.28 -6.11
CA LEU A 122 -1.84 -4.36 -5.85
C LEU A 122 -2.66 -3.46 -6.78
N GLY A 123 -2.21 -2.22 -6.97
CA GLY A 123 -2.83 -1.28 -7.90
C GLY A 123 -2.79 -1.76 -9.35
N ILE A 124 -1.65 -2.27 -9.82
CA ILE A 124 -1.53 -2.82 -11.18
C ILE A 124 -2.41 -4.08 -11.31
N THR A 125 -2.41 -4.98 -10.33
CA THR A 125 -3.23 -6.19 -10.33
C THR A 125 -4.73 -5.86 -10.42
N ARG A 126 -5.19 -4.87 -9.66
CA ARG A 126 -6.59 -4.40 -9.74
C ARG A 126 -6.94 -3.77 -11.09
N LEU A 127 -5.96 -3.16 -11.77
CA LEU A 127 -6.15 -2.64 -13.14
C LEU A 127 -6.07 -3.74 -14.21
N THR A 128 -5.33 -4.81 -13.94
CA THR A 128 -5.19 -5.96 -14.84
C THR A 128 -6.48 -6.77 -14.88
N TYR A 129 -7.09 -7.04 -13.72
CA TYR A 129 -8.28 -7.88 -13.61
C TYR A 129 -9.52 -7.04 -13.39
N SER A 130 -10.37 -6.99 -14.40
CA SER A 130 -11.72 -6.45 -14.28
C SER A 130 -12.71 -7.59 -14.09
N PHE A 131 -13.57 -7.43 -13.09
CA PHE A 131 -14.68 -8.33 -12.83
C PHE A 131 -15.83 -7.52 -12.23
N GLU A 132 -17.04 -7.88 -12.63
CA GLU A 132 -18.27 -7.34 -12.05
C GLU A 132 -18.72 -8.27 -10.93
N MET A 133 -18.75 -7.76 -9.68
CA MET A 133 -19.38 -8.45 -8.57
C MET A 133 -20.86 -8.08 -8.56
N GLN A 134 -21.75 -9.08 -8.53
CA GLN A 134 -23.18 -8.82 -8.38
C GLN A 134 -23.45 -8.36 -6.93
N ASP A 135 -23.93 -7.12 -6.78
CA ASP A 135 -24.46 -6.63 -5.50
C ASP A 135 -25.76 -7.39 -5.18
N LEU A 136 -25.63 -8.57 -4.57
CA LEU A 136 -26.75 -9.33 -4.05
C LEU A 136 -27.25 -8.63 -2.78
N THR A 137 -28.14 -7.65 -2.98
CA THR A 137 -28.99 -7.06 -1.93
C THR A 137 -30.10 -8.03 -1.49
N GLY A 138 -29.74 -9.29 -1.26
CA GLY A 138 -30.66 -10.37 -0.96
C GLY A 138 -30.01 -11.38 -0.02
N ASP A 139 -30.53 -11.43 1.20
CA ASP A 139 -30.28 -12.43 2.23
C ASP A 139 -30.23 -13.86 1.65
N THR A 140 -29.03 -14.38 1.39
CA THR A 140 -28.69 -15.80 1.61
C THR A 140 -27.19 -15.92 1.81
N THR A 141 -26.79 -16.17 3.05
CA THR A 141 -25.45 -16.65 3.38
C THR A 141 -25.13 -17.88 2.53
N LEU A 142 -24.02 -17.84 1.78
CA LEU A 142 -23.42 -18.92 0.97
C LEU A 142 -23.75 -18.95 -0.55
N GLU A 143 -23.98 -17.80 -1.19
CA GLU A 143 -23.87 -17.72 -2.65
C GLU A 143 -22.44 -17.30 -3.04
N ILE A 144 -21.68 -18.30 -3.47
CA ILE A 144 -20.28 -18.23 -3.89
C ILE A 144 -20.15 -17.17 -4.99
N LEU A 145 -19.14 -16.30 -4.86
CA LEU A 145 -18.68 -15.32 -5.85
C LEU A 145 -18.87 -15.78 -7.30
N ASN A 146 -20.02 -15.45 -7.91
CA ASN A 146 -20.31 -15.78 -9.29
C ASN A 146 -19.86 -14.60 -10.16
N ILE A 147 -18.60 -14.64 -10.59
CA ILE A 147 -18.00 -13.63 -11.46
C ILE A 147 -18.60 -13.78 -12.86
N GLU A 148 -19.53 -12.91 -13.23
CA GLU A 148 -20.29 -12.99 -14.49
C GLU A 148 -19.47 -12.63 -15.74
N SER A 149 -18.46 -11.77 -15.58
CA SER A 149 -17.56 -11.35 -16.65
C SER A 149 -16.13 -11.22 -16.13
N PHE A 150 -15.20 -11.81 -16.88
CA PHE A 150 -13.76 -11.76 -16.59
C PHE A 150 -13.06 -11.23 -17.83
N ASP A 151 -12.44 -10.06 -17.71
CA ASP A 151 -11.57 -9.50 -18.73
C ASP A 151 -10.25 -9.10 -18.07
N ALA A 152 -9.17 -9.75 -18.53
CA ALA A 152 -7.81 -9.53 -18.05
C ALA A 152 -7.01 -8.80 -19.12
N ASN A 153 -6.39 -7.69 -18.76
CA ASN A 153 -5.49 -6.99 -19.66
C ASN A 153 -4.23 -7.83 -19.90
N GLU A 154 -4.15 -8.49 -21.05
CA GLU A 154 -3.09 -9.44 -21.38
C GLU A 154 -1.68 -8.80 -21.34
N ALA A 155 -1.56 -7.52 -21.70
CA ALA A 155 -0.28 -6.81 -21.65
C ALA A 155 0.20 -6.58 -20.21
N LEU A 156 -0.69 -6.14 -19.31
CA LEU A 156 -0.35 -5.96 -17.89
C LEU A 156 -0.13 -7.31 -17.18
N ASN A 157 -0.94 -8.31 -17.52
CA ASN A 157 -0.82 -9.65 -16.96
C ASN A 157 0.56 -10.28 -17.27
N ASN A 158 1.01 -10.20 -18.53
CA ASN A 158 2.33 -10.68 -18.93
C ASN A 158 3.48 -9.96 -18.19
N VAL A 159 3.33 -8.66 -17.94
CA VAL A 159 4.34 -7.88 -17.19
C VAL A 159 4.41 -8.34 -15.72
N LEU A 160 3.25 -8.57 -15.09
CA LEU A 160 3.16 -9.05 -13.71
C LEU A 160 3.72 -10.47 -13.57
N GLN A 161 3.37 -11.40 -14.46
CA GLN A 161 3.80 -12.80 -14.39
C GLN A 161 5.31 -12.98 -14.50
N GLY A 162 5.98 -12.22 -15.37
CA GLY A 162 7.44 -12.34 -15.52
C GLY A 162 8.25 -11.56 -14.46
N SER A 163 7.59 -10.97 -13.46
CA SER A 163 8.24 -10.25 -12.35
C SER A 163 8.51 -11.16 -11.15
N ASN A 164 9.77 -11.20 -10.71
CA ASN A 164 10.17 -11.94 -9.51
C ASN A 164 9.69 -11.25 -8.22
N PHE A 165 9.60 -9.91 -8.24
CA PHE A 165 9.03 -9.14 -7.12
C PHE A 165 7.56 -9.47 -6.91
N VAL A 166 6.79 -9.57 -8.01
CA VAL A 166 5.37 -9.93 -7.95
C VAL A 166 5.19 -11.33 -7.36
N ARG A 167 5.96 -12.32 -7.83
CA ARG A 167 5.92 -13.67 -7.27
C ARG A 167 6.22 -13.68 -5.76
N THR A 168 7.25 -12.95 -5.33
CA THR A 168 7.61 -12.82 -3.91
C THR A 168 6.48 -12.15 -3.11
N PHE A 169 5.87 -11.10 -3.68
CA PHE A 169 4.75 -10.41 -3.05
C PHE A 169 3.54 -11.33 -2.85
N VAL A 170 3.14 -12.07 -3.88
CA VAL A 170 2.02 -13.04 -3.80
C VAL A 170 2.29 -14.05 -2.68
N THR A 171 3.48 -14.65 -2.66
CA THR A 171 3.86 -15.58 -1.59
C THR A 171 3.79 -14.94 -0.20
N VAL A 172 4.25 -13.69 -0.03
CA VAL A 172 4.17 -13.01 1.27
C VAL A 172 2.73 -12.76 1.68
N VAL A 173 1.87 -12.31 0.76
CA VAL A 173 0.47 -11.98 1.05
C VAL A 173 -0.34 -13.22 1.35
N GLU A 174 -0.17 -14.31 0.61
CA GLU A 174 -0.88 -15.58 0.87
C GLU A 174 -0.51 -16.23 2.19
N ASN A 175 0.69 -15.94 2.71
CA ASN A 175 1.11 -16.40 4.03
C ASN A 175 0.58 -15.50 5.18
N ILE A 176 -0.09 -14.39 4.87
CA ILE A 176 -0.75 -13.56 5.88
C ILE A 176 -2.18 -14.09 6.06
N PRO A 177 -2.64 -14.38 7.29
CA PRO A 177 -4.00 -14.82 7.53
C PRO A 177 -5.01 -13.81 6.97
N ALA A 178 -6.02 -14.28 6.23
CA ALA A 178 -7.05 -13.42 5.64
C ALA A 178 -7.75 -12.53 6.70
N ASP A 179 -7.97 -13.05 7.91
CA ASP A 179 -8.57 -12.31 9.03
C ASP A 179 -7.66 -11.19 9.58
N ALA A 180 -6.35 -11.25 9.33
CA ALA A 180 -5.40 -10.20 9.72
C ALA A 180 -5.42 -9.02 8.74
N LEU A 181 -6.00 -9.20 7.55
CA LEU A 181 -6.12 -8.21 6.48
C LEU A 181 -7.49 -7.55 6.42
N GLY A 182 -8.31 -7.59 7.48
CA GLY A 182 -9.70 -7.08 7.57
C GLY A 182 -9.94 -5.59 7.24
N PHE A 183 -9.02 -4.98 6.51
CA PHE A 183 -8.95 -3.62 5.98
C PHE A 183 -8.70 -3.57 4.46
N VAL A 184 -8.42 -4.70 3.78
CA VAL A 184 -8.28 -4.78 2.32
C VAL A 184 -9.66 -5.07 1.71
N PRO A 185 -10.19 -4.23 0.81
CA PRO A 185 -11.50 -4.50 0.18
C PRO A 185 -11.50 -5.83 -0.56
N ASP A 186 -12.61 -6.57 -0.51
CA ASP A 186 -12.73 -7.94 -1.04
C ASP A 186 -12.29 -8.07 -2.51
N ASP A 187 -12.56 -7.02 -3.31
CA ASP A 187 -12.08 -6.84 -4.68
C ASP A 187 -10.56 -7.05 -4.87
N TYR A 188 -9.76 -6.58 -3.93
CA TYR A 188 -8.31 -6.67 -4.02
C TYR A 188 -7.80 -8.07 -3.66
N ASP A 189 -8.45 -8.74 -2.70
CA ASP A 189 -8.17 -10.13 -2.37
C ASP A 189 -8.45 -11.06 -3.56
N ILE A 190 -9.60 -10.88 -4.21
CA ILE A 190 -9.98 -11.64 -5.41
C ILE A 190 -8.95 -11.42 -6.54
N SER A 191 -8.56 -10.17 -6.77
CA SER A 191 -7.59 -9.81 -7.81
C SER A 191 -6.20 -10.43 -7.56
N VAL A 192 -5.75 -10.51 -6.30
CA VAL A 192 -4.47 -11.14 -5.92
C VAL A 192 -4.55 -12.66 -6.05
N LYS A 193 -5.67 -13.28 -5.67
CA LYS A 193 -5.90 -14.72 -5.88
C LYS A 193 -5.85 -15.11 -7.35
N MET A 194 -6.51 -14.34 -8.22
CA MET A 194 -6.45 -14.54 -9.68
C MET A 194 -5.01 -14.43 -10.22
N LEU A 195 -4.25 -13.45 -9.71
CA LEU A 195 -2.85 -13.31 -10.09
C LEU A 195 -2.02 -14.53 -9.65
N SER A 196 -2.28 -15.05 -8.45
CA SER A 196 -1.59 -16.24 -7.93
C SER A 196 -1.81 -17.47 -8.81
N GLU A 197 -3.07 -17.75 -9.16
CA GLU A 197 -3.44 -18.87 -10.05
C GLU A 197 -2.76 -18.81 -11.43
N THR A 198 -2.34 -17.61 -11.87
CA THR A 198 -1.67 -17.43 -13.16
C THR A 198 -0.14 -17.43 -13.05
N ILE A 199 0.43 -17.33 -11.85
CA ILE A 199 1.88 -17.28 -11.62
C ILE A 199 2.46 -18.64 -11.17
N GLU A 200 1.66 -19.53 -10.58
CA GLU A 200 2.01 -20.95 -10.36
C GLU A 200 2.11 -21.75 -11.67
#